data_AF-A0A062IA40-F1
#
_entry.id   AF-A0A062IA40-F1
#
_cell.length_a   1.000
_cell.length_b   1.000
_cell.length_c   1.000
_cell.angle_alpha   90.00
_cell.angle_beta   90.00
_cell.angle_gamma   90.00
#
_symmetry.space_group_name_H-M   'P 1'
#
loop_
_entity.id
_entity.type
_entity.pdbx_description
1 polymer ?
#
loop_
_entity_poly.entity_id
_entity_poly.type
_entity_poly.pdbx_seq_one_letter_code
_entity_poly.pdbx_strand_id
1 'polypeptide(L)' 'MTILQNAIDSIALGIEDYEEAVHDSRRLISCTRNIFAGILLLF' A
#
# COMPACT_ATOMS: atom_id res chain seq x y z
N MET A 1 -8.27 1.25 -15.77
CA MET A 1 -6.95 0.90 -15.20
C MET A 1 -5.90 1.80 -15.83
N THR A 2 -5.32 2.70 -15.05
CA THR A 2 -4.23 3.60 -15.47
C THR A 2 -3.08 3.48 -14.46
N ILE A 3 -1.86 3.90 -14.82
CA ILE A 3 -0.72 3.88 -13.87
C ILE A 3 -1.05 4.71 -12.63
N LEU A 4 -1.67 5.88 -12.82
CA LEU A 4 -2.13 6.72 -11.70
C LEU A 4 -3.14 5.99 -10.81
N GLN A 5 -4.12 5.28 -11.39
CA GLN A 5 -5.09 4.52 -10.61
C GLN A 5 -4.39 3.39 -9.84
N ASN A 6 -3.47 2.66 -10.47
CA ASN A 6 -2.73 1.59 -9.81
C ASN A 6 -1.86 2.11 -8.65
N ALA A 7 -1.30 3.32 -8.79
CA ALA A 7 -0.57 3.99 -7.72
C ALA A 7 -1.48 4.32 -6.52
N ILE A 8 -2.65 4.91 -6.80
CA ILE A 8 -3.65 5.25 -5.79
C ILE A 8 -4.13 3.97 -5.06
N ASP A 9 -4.48 2.94 -5.82
CA ASP A 9 -4.99 1.67 -5.27
C ASP A 9 -3.94 0.99 -4.37
N SER A 10 -2.66 0.99 -4.80
CA SER A 10 -1.55 0.43 -4.01
C SER A 10 -1.30 1.20 -2.71
N ILE A 11 -1.40 2.53 -2.74
CA ILE A 11 -1.26 3.35 -1.52
C ILE A 11 -2.45 3.13 -0.58
N ALA A 12 -3.68 3.11 -1.09
CA ALA A 12 -4.88 2.88 -0.29
C ALA A 12 -4.83 1.53 0.43
N LEU A 13 -4.51 0.46 -0.31
CA LEU A 13 -4.36 -0.87 0.28
C LEU A 13 -3.20 -0.94 1.29
N GLY A 14 -2.14 -0.16 1.07
CA GLY A 14 -1.08 -0.01 2.05
C GLY A 14 -1.55 0.65 3.36
N ILE A 15 -2.42 1.64 3.30
CA ILE A 15 -3.02 2.27 4.49
C ILE A 15 -3.93 1.28 5.22
N GLU A 16 -4.79 0.57 4.50
CA GLU A 16 -5.67 -0.46 5.07
C GLU A 16 -4.86 -1.56 5.79
N ASP A 17 -3.76 -2.02 5.20
CA ASP A 17 -2.87 -3.00 5.84
C ASP A 17 -2.23 -2.46 7.12
N TYR A 18 -1.95 -1.17 7.20
CA TYR A 18 -1.40 -0.56 8.40
C TYR A 18 -2.43 -0.49 9.53
N GLU A 19 -3.67 -0.13 9.23
CA GLU A 19 -4.78 -0.13 10.20
C GLU A 19 -5.02 -1.53 10.77
N GLU A 20 -4.98 -2.55 9.92
CA GLU A 20 -5.14 -3.95 10.28
C GLU A 20 -3.91 -4.55 10.99
N ALA A 21 -2.76 -3.86 10.99
CA ALA A 21 -1.54 -4.35 11.62
C ALA A 21 -1.65 -4.45 13.14
N VAL A 22 -2.63 -3.78 13.76
CA VAL A 22 -2.98 -3.95 15.17
C VAL A 22 -3.44 -5.37 15.51
N HIS A 23 -3.98 -6.09 14.51
CA HIS A 23 -4.48 -7.46 14.64
C HIS A 23 -3.50 -8.49 14.06
N ASP A 24 -2.66 -8.10 13.10
CA ASP A 24 -1.64 -8.97 12.51
C ASP A 24 -0.36 -8.19 12.14
N SER A 25 0.69 -8.37 12.93
CA SER A 25 1.97 -7.68 12.74
C SER A 25 2.65 -7.99 11.39
N ARG A 26 2.29 -9.09 10.71
CA ARG A 26 2.80 -9.40 9.36
C ARG A 26 2.34 -8.38 8.32
N ARG A 27 1.21 -7.69 8.57
CA ARG A 27 0.71 -6.65 7.69
C ARG A 27 1.59 -5.40 7.66
N LEU A 28 2.48 -5.18 8.63
CA LEU A 28 3.48 -4.11 8.58
C LEU A 28 4.42 -4.23 7.37
N ILE A 29 4.77 -5.47 6.99
CA ILE A 29 5.60 -5.70 5.79
C ILE A 29 4.76 -5.45 4.52
N SER A 30 3.49 -5.86 4.53
CA SER A 30 2.57 -5.64 3.43
C SER A 30 2.31 -4.15 3.18
N CYS A 31 1.96 -3.39 4.23
CA CYS A 31 1.70 -1.96 4.14
C CYS A 31 2.90 -1.20 3.57
N THR A 32 4.11 -1.49 4.08
CA THR A 32 5.35 -0.86 3.63
C THR A 32 5.59 -1.11 2.14
N ARG A 33 5.42 -2.36 1.68
CA ARG A 33 5.59 -2.73 0.26
C ARG A 33 4.58 -2.01 -0.62
N ASN A 34 3.31 -1.99 -0.23
CA ASN A 34 2.22 -1.44 -1.04
C ASN A 34 2.31 0.09 -1.14
N ILE A 35 2.66 0.79 -0.05
CA ILE A 35 2.92 2.24 -0.07
C ILE A 35 4.13 2.54 -0.96
N PHE A 36 5.25 1.82 -0.79
CA PHE A 36 6.45 2.06 -1.58
C PHE A 36 6.23 1.80 -3.08
N ALA A 37 5.55 0.70 -3.43
CA ALA A 37 5.20 0.40 -4.81
C ALA A 37 4.30 1.48 -5.43
N GLY A 38 3.31 1.97 -4.67
CA GLY A 38 2.43 3.04 -5.13
C GLY A 38 3.17 4.36 -5.37
N ILE A 39 4.12 4.72 -4.49
CA ILE A 39 4.99 5.89 -4.69
C ILE A 39 5.87 5.70 -5.94
N LEU A 40 6.46 4.52 -6.15
CA LEU A 40 7.28 4.24 -7.33
C LEU A 40 6.50 4.38 -8.64
N LEU A 41 5.20 4.09 -8.66
CA LEU A 41 4.36 4.26 -9.84
C LEU A 41 4.07 5.73 -10.18
N LEU A 42 4.41 6.68 -9.30
CA LEU A 42 4.24 8.12 -9.52
C LEU A 42 5.48 8.80 -10.12
N PHE A 43 6.57 8.08 -10.33
CA PHE A 43 7.84 8.57 -10.90
C PHE A 43 8.27 7.71 -12.10
#